data_AF-A0A8H4RQ66-F1
#
_entry.id   AF-A0A8H4RQ66-F1
#
_cell.length_a   1.000
_cell.length_b   1.000
_cell.length_c   1.000
_cell.angle_alpha   90.00
_cell.angle_beta   90.00
_cell.angle_gamma   90.00
#
_symmetry.space_group_name_H-M   'P 1'
#
loop_
_entity.id
_entity.type
_entity.pdbx_description
1 polymer ?
#
loop_
_entity_poly.entity_id
_entity_poly.type
_entity_poly.pdbx_seq_one_letter_code
_entity_poly.pdbx_strand_id
1 'polypeptide(L)'
;MGLTRAPEDRPTPPEVYNIRIYVLTFLACMGSWMFGYNNGVIGGVLVLPSFISSFNLPPEGTTGYANATANVVSLLQIGGLVGSMGTFPLLKLGGRRISLGVAGAVYFVGAVVQVSSQVGGE
;
A
#
# COMPACT_ATOMS: atom_id res chain seq x y z
N MET A 1 8.23 -5.48 31.22
CA MET A 1 7.21 -6.02 30.31
C MET A 1 7.75 -5.96 28.89
N GLY A 2 7.93 -7.12 28.28
CA GLY A 2 8.54 -7.37 26.97
C GLY A 2 9.01 -8.83 27.00
N LEU A 3 8.26 -9.73 26.37
CA LEU A 3 8.30 -11.17 26.64
C LEU A 3 9.56 -11.92 26.18
N THR A 4 10.56 -11.24 25.63
CA THR A 4 11.92 -11.74 25.50
C THR A 4 12.85 -10.53 25.41
N ARG A 5 13.77 -10.38 26.37
CA ARG A 5 14.90 -9.46 26.24
C ARG A 5 15.84 -10.05 25.20
N ALA A 6 15.96 -9.42 24.03
CA ALA A 6 17.05 -9.73 23.13
C ALA A 6 18.38 -9.34 23.80
N PRO A 7 19.47 -10.12 23.64
CA PRO A 7 20.77 -9.79 24.22
C PRO A 7 21.21 -8.39 23.78
N GLU A 8 21.53 -7.54 24.75
CA GLU A 8 21.75 -6.11 24.56
C GLU A 8 23.26 -5.84 24.41
N ASP A 9 23.70 -5.55 23.17
CA ASP A 9 25.13 -5.44 22.80
C ASP A 9 25.79 -4.09 23.16
N ARG A 10 25.00 -3.09 23.59
CA ARG A 10 25.45 -1.72 23.92
C ARG A 10 24.55 -1.15 25.03
N PRO A 11 25.03 -0.23 25.89
CA PRO A 11 24.18 0.41 26.89
C PRO A 11 23.16 1.32 26.18
N THR A 12 21.99 0.79 25.85
CA THR A 12 20.90 1.54 25.25
C THR A 12 20.17 2.33 26.35
N PRO A 13 19.94 3.64 26.17
CA PRO A 13 19.27 4.47 27.16
C PRO A 13 17.87 3.92 27.51
N PRO A 14 17.40 4.02 28.77
CA PRO A 14 16.08 3.51 29.18
C PRO A 14 14.90 4.15 28.41
N GLU A 15 15.13 5.28 27.72
CA GLU A 15 14.18 5.91 26.80
C GLU A 15 13.81 5.03 25.59
N VAL A 16 14.61 4.01 25.27
CA VAL A 16 14.32 3.03 24.20
C VAL A 16 13.17 2.11 24.60
N TYR A 17 12.94 1.89 25.89
CA TYR A 17 11.82 1.11 26.44
C TYR A 17 10.54 1.94 26.58
N ASN A 18 10.33 2.91 25.69
CA ASN A 18 9.14 3.76 25.69
C ASN A 18 8.04 3.14 24.82
N ILE A 19 6.81 3.07 25.36
CA ILE A 19 5.64 2.56 24.62
C ILE A 19 5.42 3.30 23.29
N ARG A 20 5.80 4.58 23.22
CA ARG A 20 5.73 5.40 22.00
C ARG A 20 6.55 4.81 20.85
N ILE A 21 7.71 4.22 21.13
CA ILE A 21 8.59 3.64 20.11
C ILE A 21 7.99 2.35 19.57
N TYR A 22 7.41 1.52 20.45
CA TYR A 22 6.67 0.32 20.04
C TYR A 22 5.46 0.68 19.15
N VAL A 23 4.69 1.70 19.52
CA VAL A 23 3.56 2.19 18.71
C VAL A 23 4.02 2.75 17.36
N LEU A 24 5.08 3.56 17.34
CA LEU A 24 5.65 4.08 16.09
C LEU A 24 6.15 2.97 15.16
N THR A 25 6.80 1.95 15.72
CA THR A 25 7.31 0.80 14.97
C THR A 25 6.16 -0.05 14.43
N PHE A 26 5.11 -0.25 15.23
CA PHE A 26 3.90 -0.95 14.80
C PHE A 26 3.19 -0.22 13.65
N LEU A 27 3.02 1.11 13.75
CA LEU A 27 2.44 1.94 12.69
C LEU A 27 3.30 1.93 11.42
N ALA A 28 4.63 1.94 11.55
CA ALA A 28 5.53 1.81 10.41
C ALA A 28 5.38 0.43 9.73
N CYS A 29 5.24 -0.64 10.52
CA CYS A 29 5.02 -1.99 10.02
C CYS A 29 3.67 -2.13 9.30
N MET A 30 2.61 -1.48 9.82
CA MET A 30 1.30 -1.38 9.17
C MET A 30 1.39 -0.74 7.77
N GLY A 31 2.26 0.26 7.58
CA GLY A 31 2.50 0.84 6.25
C GLY A 31 3.02 -0.20 5.24
N SER A 32 4.00 -1.01 5.62
CA SER A 32 4.53 -2.10 4.80
C SER A 32 3.50 -3.20 4.55
N TRP A 33 2.69 -3.52 5.57
CA TRP A 33 1.60 -4.49 5.44
C TRP A 33 0.54 -4.03 4.43
N MET A 34 0.17 -2.76 4.48
CA MET A 34 -0.80 -2.16 3.56
C MET A 34 -0.30 -2.18 2.11
N PHE A 35 1.00 -1.97 1.87
CA PHE A 35 1.59 -2.16 0.55
C PHE A 35 1.41 -3.59 0.02
N GLY A 36 1.67 -4.60 0.86
CA GLY A 36 1.45 -6.01 0.52
C GLY A 36 -0.03 -6.36 0.29
N TYR A 37 -0.92 -5.79 1.09
CA TYR A 37 -2.36 -5.98 0.96
C TYR A 37 -2.89 -5.54 -0.40
N ASN A 38 -2.53 -4.33 -0.88
CA ASN A 38 -2.99 -3.84 -2.19
C ASN A 38 -2.53 -4.75 -3.34
N ASN A 39 -1.31 -5.27 -3.28
CA ASN A 39 -0.78 -6.19 -4.30
C ASN A 39 -1.49 -7.57 -4.27
N GLY A 40 -1.92 -8.04 -3.09
CA GLY A 40 -2.69 -9.27 -2.97
C GLY A 40 -4.14 -9.11 -3.44
N VAL A 41 -4.80 -8.02 -3.07
CA VAL A 41 -6.20 -7.75 -3.43
C VAL A 41 -6.36 -7.58 -4.93
N ILE A 42 -5.45 -6.88 -5.62
CA ILE A 42 -5.60 -6.66 -7.06
C ILE A 42 -5.61 -7.98 -7.85
N GLY A 43 -4.74 -8.93 -7.48
CA GLY A 43 -4.73 -10.27 -8.07
C GLY A 43 -6.02 -11.05 -7.81
N GLY A 44 -6.63 -10.90 -6.63
CA GLY A 44 -7.90 -11.55 -6.30
C GLY A 44 -9.13 -10.92 -6.97
N VAL A 45 -9.16 -9.59 -7.10
CA VAL A 45 -10.29 -8.85 -7.70
C VAL A 45 -10.39 -9.10 -9.21
N LEU A 46 -9.26 -9.26 -9.90
CA LEU A 46 -9.23 -9.49 -11.35
C LEU A 46 -9.87 -10.83 -11.77
N VAL A 47 -9.87 -11.83 -10.88
CA VAL A 47 -10.45 -13.17 -11.11
C VAL A 47 -11.93 -13.22 -10.70
N LEU A 48 -12.46 -12.13 -10.11
CA LEU A 48 -13.82 -12.12 -9.60
C LEU A 48 -14.84 -11.97 -10.75
N PRO A 49 -15.85 -12.85 -10.86
CA PRO A 49 -16.83 -12.77 -11.93
C PRO A 49 -17.65 -11.47 -11.91
N SER A 50 -17.82 -10.82 -10.74
CA SER A 50 -18.46 -9.51 -10.66
C SER A 50 -17.62 -8.40 -11.29
N PHE A 51 -16.29 -8.49 -11.24
CA PHE A 51 -15.39 -7.52 -11.85
C PHE A 51 -15.41 -7.64 -13.37
N ILE A 52 -15.44 -8.88 -13.88
CA ILE A 52 -15.58 -9.17 -15.31
C ILE A 52 -16.92 -8.64 -15.85
N SER A 53 -18.01 -8.85 -15.11
CA SER A 53 -19.34 -8.37 -15.49
C SER A 53 -19.49 -6.85 -15.39
N SER A 54 -18.86 -6.20 -14.40
CA SER A 54 -18.99 -4.74 -14.20
C SER A 54 -18.12 -3.94 -15.16
N PHE A 55 -16.94 -4.46 -15.52
CA PHE A 55 -16.01 -3.79 -16.45
C PHE A 55 -16.11 -4.29 -17.90
N ASN A 56 -17.07 -5.17 -18.22
CA ASN A 56 -17.24 -5.78 -19.55
C ASN A 56 -15.92 -6.40 -20.07
N LEU A 57 -15.18 -7.11 -19.21
CA LEU A 57 -13.95 -7.77 -19.65
C LEU A 57 -14.28 -8.98 -20.55
N PRO A 58 -13.45 -9.24 -21.60
CA PRO A 58 -13.59 -10.43 -22.42
C PRO A 58 -13.39 -11.71 -21.56
N PRO A 59 -14.00 -12.84 -21.95
CA PRO A 59 -13.99 -14.09 -21.17
C PRO A 59 -12.58 -14.55 -20.80
N GLU A 60 -12.46 -15.14 -19.61
CA GLU A 60 -11.22 -15.73 -19.12
C GLU A 60 -10.62 -16.70 -20.15
N GLY A 61 -9.31 -16.57 -20.41
CA GLY A 61 -8.60 -17.34 -21.44
C GLY A 61 -8.42 -16.63 -22.79
N THR A 62 -9.05 -15.47 -23.00
CA THR A 62 -8.81 -14.65 -24.19
C THR A 62 -7.59 -13.74 -24.00
N THR A 63 -6.80 -13.50 -25.06
CA THR A 63 -5.67 -12.55 -25.05
C THR A 63 -6.08 -11.14 -24.58
N GLY A 64 -7.33 -10.75 -24.81
CA GLY A 64 -7.90 -9.49 -24.32
C GLY A 64 -7.97 -9.37 -22.80
N TYR A 65 -8.24 -10.47 -22.09
CA TYR A 65 -8.29 -10.49 -20.63
C TYR A 65 -6.87 -10.32 -20.04
N ALA A 66 -5.90 -11.04 -20.61
CA ALA A 66 -4.50 -10.93 -20.22
C ALA A 66 -3.97 -9.50 -20.43
N ASN A 67 -4.30 -8.85 -21.55
CA ASN A 67 -3.88 -7.47 -21.81
C ASN A 67 -4.54 -6.46 -20.85
N ALA A 68 -5.84 -6.59 -20.57
CA ALA A 68 -6.54 -5.70 -19.65
C ALA A 68 -5.97 -5.80 -18.23
N THR A 69 -5.83 -7.02 -17.73
CA THR A 69 -5.26 -7.32 -16.41
C THR A 69 -3.80 -6.86 -16.30
N ALA A 70 -2.98 -7.14 -17.31
CA ALA A 70 -1.58 -6.72 -17.33
C ALA A 70 -1.45 -5.18 -17.36
N ASN A 71 -2.32 -4.48 -18.07
CA ASN A 71 -2.32 -3.01 -18.09
C ASN A 71 -2.64 -2.43 -16.71
N VAL A 72 -3.63 -2.98 -16.00
CA VAL A 72 -3.98 -2.55 -14.64
C VAL A 72 -2.81 -2.74 -13.66
N VAL A 73 -2.17 -3.92 -13.68
CA VAL A 73 -1.00 -4.19 -12.81
C VAL A 73 0.19 -3.31 -13.19
N SER A 74 0.41 -3.08 -14.49
CA SER A 74 1.50 -2.21 -14.96
C SER A 74 1.32 -0.76 -14.52
N LEU A 75 0.08 -0.24 -14.54
CA LEU A 75 -0.23 1.11 -14.05
C LEU A 75 0.02 1.24 -12.54
N LEU A 76 -0.33 0.21 -11.76
CA LEU A 76 -0.02 0.16 -10.33
C LEU A 76 1.49 0.15 -10.07
N GLN A 77 2.25 -0.62 -10.85
CA GLN A 77 3.71 -0.69 -10.74
C GLN A 77 4.39 0.64 -11.12
N ILE A 78 3.92 1.29 -12.20
CA ILE A 78 4.37 2.63 -12.61
C ILE A 78 4.05 3.65 -11.51
N GLY A 79 2.87 3.57 -10.89
CA GLY A 79 2.51 4.39 -9.74
C GLY A 79 3.48 4.22 -8.57
N GLY A 80 3.88 2.98 -8.27
CA GLY A 80 4.91 2.68 -7.26
C GLY A 80 6.29 3.24 -7.63
N LEU A 81 6.69 3.13 -8.89
CA LEU A 81 7.94 3.71 -9.40
C LEU A 81 7.95 5.23 -9.22
N VAL A 82 6.93 5.92 -9.71
CA VAL A 82 6.79 7.38 -9.62
C VAL A 82 6.71 7.82 -8.16
N GLY A 83 5.97 7.09 -7.32
CA GLY A 83 5.87 7.35 -5.89
C GLY A 83 7.23 7.24 -5.18
N SER A 84 8.01 6.19 -5.47
CA SER A 84 9.34 6.00 -4.89
C SER A 84 10.34 7.06 -5.34
N MET A 85 10.31 7.46 -6.62
CA MET A 85 11.15 8.53 -7.15
C MET A 85 10.80 9.89 -6.53
N GLY A 86 9.51 10.19 -6.36
CA GLY A 86 9.04 11.41 -5.70
C GLY A 86 9.34 11.45 -4.19
N THR A 87 9.51 10.30 -3.55
CA THR A 87 9.80 10.20 -2.11
C THR A 87 11.18 10.76 -1.76
N PHE A 88 12.15 10.70 -2.68
CA PHE A 88 13.53 11.18 -2.46
C PHE A 88 13.64 12.69 -2.18
N PRO A 89 13.04 13.61 -3.00
CA PRO A 89 13.00 15.03 -2.67
C PRO A 89 12.05 15.36 -1.51
N LEU A 90 10.93 14.64 -1.38
CA LEU A 90 9.94 14.86 -0.30
C LEU A 90 10.55 14.62 1.09
N LEU A 91 11.39 13.59 1.25
CA LEU A 91 12.09 13.34 2.52
C LEU A 91 13.12 14.43 2.84
N LYS A 92 13.82 14.97 1.83
CA LYS A 92 14.86 15.99 2.02
C LYS A 92 14.30 17.35 2.38
N LEU A 93 13.16 17.77 1.82
CA LEU A 93 12.55 19.07 2.11
C LEU A 93 11.59 19.07 3.31
N GLY A 94 10.80 18.01 3.50
CA GLY A 94 9.67 18.02 4.46
C GLY A 94 9.85 17.16 5.71
N GLY A 95 10.93 16.37 5.82
CA GLY A 95 11.12 15.43 6.91
C GLY A 95 10.17 14.23 6.88
N ARG A 96 10.47 13.21 7.71
CA ARG A 96 9.77 11.90 7.73
C ARG A 96 8.26 12.01 8.01
N ARG A 97 7.85 12.92 8.90
CA ARG A 97 6.44 13.03 9.32
C ARG A 97 5.53 13.59 8.23
N ILE A 98 5.99 14.61 7.50
CA ILE A 98 5.19 15.24 6.42
C ILE A 98 5.14 14.31 5.21
N SER A 99 6.24 13.64 4.88
CA SER A 99 6.26 12.66 3.79
C SER A 99 5.29 11.49 4.03
N LEU A 100 5.18 10.99 5.27
CA LEU A 100 4.21 9.95 5.63
C LEU A 100 2.77 10.47 5.56
N GLY A 101 2.52 11.72 5.99
CA GLY A 101 1.19 12.33 5.92
C GLY A 101 0.71 12.53 4.48
N VAL A 102 1.56 13.03 3.59
CA VAL A 102 1.23 13.23 2.17
C VAL A 102 1.01 11.89 1.47
N ALA A 103 1.87 10.89 1.70
CA ALA A 103 1.68 9.56 1.15
C ALA A 103 0.35 8.92 1.61
N GLY A 104 -0.01 9.09 2.88
CA GLY A 104 -1.29 8.64 3.42
C GLY A 104 -2.50 9.35 2.79
N ALA A 105 -2.41 10.66 2.55
CA ALA A 105 -3.48 11.42 1.89
C ALA A 105 -3.70 10.97 0.44
N VAL A 106 -2.62 10.78 -0.32
CA VAL A 106 -2.70 10.25 -1.69
C VAL A 106 -3.29 8.84 -1.70
N TYR A 107 -2.89 7.99 -0.75
CA TYR A 107 -3.47 6.66 -0.59
C TYR A 107 -4.97 6.71 -0.28
N PHE A 108 -5.38 7.60 0.63
CA PHE A 108 -6.79 7.75 1.00
C PHE A 108 -7.66 8.20 -0.18
N VAL A 109 -7.21 9.19 -0.95
CA VAL A 109 -7.90 9.63 -2.18
C VAL A 109 -8.00 8.48 -3.18
N GLY A 110 -6.90 7.74 -3.40
CA GLY A 110 -6.90 6.57 -4.27
C GLY A 110 -7.85 5.46 -3.82
N ALA A 111 -7.98 5.24 -2.50
CA ALA A 111 -8.91 4.27 -1.93
C ALA A 111 -10.37 4.69 -2.13
N VAL A 112 -10.69 5.98 -1.95
CA VAL A 112 -12.04 6.51 -2.22
C VAL A 112 -12.43 6.28 -3.67
N VAL A 113 -11.52 6.57 -4.62
CA VAL A 113 -11.78 6.33 -6.04
C VAL A 113 -12.02 4.84 -6.32
N GLN A 114 -11.19 3.94 -5.77
CA GLN A 114 -11.33 2.49 -5.94
C GLN A 114 -12.64 1.93 -5.36
N VAL A 115 -13.15 2.50 -4.27
CA VAL A 115 -14.45 2.08 -3.69
C VAL A 115 -15.60 2.68 -4.49
N SER A 116 -15.49 3.93 -4.91
CA SER A 116 -16.56 4.62 -5.67
C SER A 116 -16.80 4.02 -7.06
N SER A 117 -15.79 3.39 -7.67
CA SER A 117 -15.95 2.74 -8.99
C SER A 117 -16.90 1.54 -8.97
N GLN A 118 -17.24 0.99 -7.80
CA GLN A 118 -18.22 -0.09 -7.66
C GLN A 118 -19.65 0.41 -7.40
N VAL A 119 -19.84 1.68 -7.01
CA VAL A 119 -21.15 2.22 -6.55
C VAL A 119 -22.00 2.78 -7.70
N GLY A 120 -21.49 2.84 -8.93
CA GLY A 120 -22.19 3.41 -10.08
C GLY A 120 -22.99 2.42 -10.95
N GLY A 121 -23.17 1.17 -10.52
CA GLY A 121 -23.89 0.14 -11.28
C GLY A 121 -25.27 -0.16 -10.72
N GLU A 122 -26.17 0.83 -10.79
CA GLU A 122 -27.61 0.58 -10.93
C GLU A 122 -28.02 0.79 -12.39
#